data_AF-A0A973DL05-F1
#
_entry.id   AF-A0A973DL05-F1
#
_cell.length_a   1.000
_cell.length_b   1.000
_cell.length_c   1.000
_cell.angle_alpha   90.00
_cell.angle_beta   90.00
_cell.angle_gamma   90.00
#
_symmetry.space_group_name_H-M   'P 1'
#
loop_
_entity.id
_entity.type
_entity.pdbx_description
1 polymer ?
#
loop_
_entity_poly.entity_id
_entity_poly.type
_entity_poly.pdbx_seq_one_letter_code
_entity_poly.pdbx_strand_id
1 'polypeptide(L)' 'MNQPVLKLNKVNPQILQFSDLHLSDGGELMGVNCDESFAAVKALASQFHHIDLTLLTGDLTQDRSACSY' A
#
# COMPACT_ATOMS: atom_id res chain seq x y z
N MET A 1 44.54 -19.58 -2.76
CA MET A 1 43.98 -18.21 -2.79
C MET A 1 42.49 -18.33 -2.55
N ASN A 2 42.01 -18.03 -1.33
CA ASN A 2 40.59 -18.09 -1.01
C ASN A 2 39.93 -16.80 -1.49
N GLN A 3 39.26 -16.84 -2.64
CA GLN A 3 38.44 -15.71 -3.07
C GLN A 3 37.23 -15.58 -2.12
N PRO A 4 36.90 -14.36 -1.69
CA PRO A 4 35.85 -14.15 -0.71
C PRO A 4 34.49 -14.57 -1.27
N VAL A 5 33.77 -15.32 -0.43
CA VAL A 5 32.36 -15.69 -0.50
C VAL A 5 31.53 -14.53 -1.07
N LEU A 6 30.66 -14.84 -2.04
CA LEU A 6 29.60 -13.98 -2.58
C LEU A 6 29.07 -13.03 -1.50
N LYS A 7 29.41 -11.75 -1.58
CA LYS A 7 28.74 -10.70 -0.81
C LYS A 7 27.37 -10.50 -1.44
N LEU A 8 26.36 -11.18 -0.90
CA LEU A 8 24.97 -10.78 -1.09
C LEU A 8 24.84 -9.39 -0.46
N ASN A 9 24.79 -8.35 -1.29
CA ASN A 9 24.42 -7.02 -0.83
C ASN A 9 23.06 -7.15 -0.16
N LYS A 10 23.00 -6.94 1.17
CA LYS A 10 21.73 -6.94 1.89
C LYS A 10 20.90 -5.77 1.37
N VAL A 11 19.84 -6.10 0.63
CA VAL A 11 18.79 -5.14 0.28
C VAL A 11 17.73 -5.25 1.36
N ASN A 12 17.35 -4.13 1.97
CA ASN A 12 16.25 -4.05 2.94
C ASN A 12 15.09 -3.32 2.26
N PRO A 13 14.26 -4.02 1.46
CA PRO A 13 13.16 -3.38 0.76
C PRO A 13 12.15 -2.83 1.76
N GLN A 14 11.71 -1.60 1.54
CA GLN A 14 10.62 -1.00 2.29
C GLN A 14 9.30 -1.23 1.55
N ILE A 15 8.42 -1.97 2.21
CA ILE A 15 7.11 -2.35 1.67
C ILE A 15 6.04 -1.56 2.41
N LEU A 16 5.19 -0.86 1.66
CA LEU A 16 3.97 -0.25 2.19
C LEU A 16 2.80 -1.16 1.85
N GLN A 17 2.02 -1.56 2.85
CA GLN A 17 0.80 -2.33 2.62
C GLN A 17 -0.42 -1.51 3.03
N PHE A 18 -1.42 -1.47 2.14
CA PHE A 18 -2.77 -1.05 2.44
C PHE A 18 -3.70 -2.26 2.40
N SER A 19 -4.64 -2.31 3.34
CA SER A 19 -5.68 -3.32 3.37
C SER A 19 -7.04 -2.68 3.64
N ASP A 20 -8.09 -3.28 3.09
CA ASP A 20 -9.50 -2.95 3.40
C ASP A 20 -9.78 -1.44 3.23
N LEU A 21 -9.36 -0.93 2.08
CA LEU A 21 -9.49 0.49 1.75
C LEU A 21 -10.96 0.91 1.62
N HIS A 22 -11.84 -0.01 1.23
CA HIS A 22 -13.26 0.24 1.03
C HIS A 22 -13.51 1.53 0.23
N LEU A 23 -12.74 1.75 -0.84
CA LEU A 23 -12.88 2.90 -1.72
C LEU A 23 -14.27 2.93 -2.34
N SER A 24 -14.81 4.13 -2.53
CA SER A 24 -16.18 4.31 -3.01
C SER A 24 -16.32 5.67 -3.67
N ASP A 25 -17.05 5.75 -4.78
CA ASP A 25 -17.26 7.02 -5.49
C ASP A 25 -18.17 7.97 -4.69
N GLY A 26 -17.56 8.81 -3.84
CA GLY A 26 -18.26 9.76 -2.98
C GLY A 26 -19.04 9.15 -1.81
N GLY A 27 -18.84 7.85 -1.55
CA GLY A 27 -19.43 7.15 -0.42
C GLY A 27 -18.65 7.33 0.87
N GLU A 28 -19.33 7.11 2.01
CA GLU A 28 -18.71 7.09 3.32
C GLU A 28 -18.95 5.74 4.00
N LEU A 29 -17.93 5.22 4.67
CA LEU A 29 -18.07 4.08 5.57
C LEU A 29 -18.12 4.59 7.01
N MET A 30 -19.26 4.42 7.68
CA MET A 30 -19.44 4.86 9.07
C MET A 30 -19.18 6.38 9.28
N GLY A 31 -19.47 7.21 8.27
CA GLY A 31 -19.21 8.65 8.30
C GLY A 31 -17.76 9.04 7.98
N VAL A 32 -16.96 8.10 7.47
CA VAL A 32 -15.57 8.34 7.04
C VAL A 32 -15.49 8.29 5.53
N ASN A 33 -14.93 9.33 4.93
CA ASN A 33 -14.53 9.31 3.54
C ASN A 33 -13.24 8.47 3.39
N CYS A 34 -13.39 7.27 2.84
CA CYS A 34 -12.32 6.31 2.68
C CYS A 34 -11.27 6.76 1.63
N ASP A 35 -11.69 7.51 0.61
CA ASP A 35 -10.79 8.02 -0.43
C ASP A 35 -9.84 9.08 0.14
N GLU A 36 -10.38 10.02 0.95
CA GLU A 36 -9.58 11.03 1.65
C GLU A 36 -8.64 10.39 2.66
N SER A 37 -9.11 9.37 3.39
CA SER A 37 -8.29 8.61 4.34
C SER A 37 -7.12 7.91 3.64
N PHE A 38 -7.37 7.24 2.51
CA PHE A 38 -6.33 6.62 1.70
C PHE A 38 -5.32 7.65 1.18
N ALA A 39 -5.80 8.77 0.63
CA ALA A 39 -4.95 9.84 0.13
C ALA A 39 -4.05 10.42 1.24
N ALA A 40 -4.60 10.65 2.44
CA ALA A 40 -3.87 11.17 3.58
C ALA A 40 -2.76 10.21 4.05
N VAL A 41 -3.07 8.91 4.19
CA VAL A 41 -2.07 7.92 4.63
C VAL A 41 -0.98 7.73 3.57
N LYS A 42 -1.33 7.70 2.29
CA LYS A 42 -0.36 7.65 1.19
C LYS A 42 0.56 8.87 1.19
N ALA A 43 0.00 10.07 1.36
CA ALA A 43 0.78 11.31 1.47
C ALA A 43 1.73 11.27 2.68
N LEU A 44 1.25 10.81 3.83
CA LEU A 44 2.07 10.66 5.02
C LEU A 44 3.23 9.68 4.79
N ALA A 45 2.95 8.49 4.25
CA ALA A 45 3.97 7.47 4.00
C ALA A 45 5.08 7.99 3.06
N SER A 46 4.70 8.76 2.04
CA SER A 46 5.65 9.35 1.09
C SER A 46 6.60 10.39 1.69
N GLN A 47 6.26 10.99 2.83
CA GLN A 47 7.09 11.99 3.50
C GLN A 47 8.20 11.38 4.35
N PHE A 48 7.99 10.17 4.88
CA PHE A 48 8.89 9.56 5.86
C PHE A 48 9.67 8.36 5.33
N HIS A 49 9.18 7.71 4.26
CA HIS A 49 9.74 6.46 3.76
C HIS A 49 9.97 6.49 2.25
N HIS A 50 11.14 6.00 1.83
CA HIS A 50 11.31 5.52 0.47
C HIS A 50 10.63 4.15 0.40
N ILE A 51 9.69 3.97 -0.53
CA ILE A 51 8.91 2.75 -0.66
C ILE A 51 9.31 2.08 -1.98
N ASP A 52 9.82 0.85 -1.88
CA ASP A 52 10.21 0.06 -3.04
C ASP A 52 9.01 -0.67 -3.67
N LEU A 53 8.01 -1.00 -2.84
CA LEU A 53 6.81 -1.74 -3.26
C LEU A 53 5.60 -1.32 -2.42
N THR A 54 4.48 -1.06 -3.08
CA THR A 54 3.17 -0.94 -2.42
C THR A 54 2.33 -2.18 -2.71
N LEU A 55 1.85 -2.82 -1.64
CA LEU A 55 0.90 -3.94 -1.69
C LEU A 55 -0.49 -3.43 -1.35
N LEU A 56 -1.47 -3.80 -2.18
CA LEU A 56 -2.89 -3.53 -1.95
C LEU A 56 -3.59 -4.87 -1.73
N THR A 57 -4.21 -5.06 -0.56
CA THR A 57 -4.85 -6.32 -0.15
C THR A 57 -6.24 -6.07 0.42
N GLY A 58 -6.99 -7.14 0.69
CA GLY A 58 -8.32 -7.04 1.30
C GLY A 58 -9.35 -6.35 0.39
N ASP A 59 -10.40 -5.80 1.00
CA ASP A 59 -11.51 -5.18 0.26
C ASP A 59 -11.13 -3.78 -0.24
N LEU A 60 -10.58 -3.70 -1.45
CA LEU A 60 -10.11 -2.44 -2.03
C LEU A 60 -11.24 -1.47 -2.33
N THR A 61 -12.41 -1.97 -2.73
CA THR A 61 -13.56 -1.15 -3.11
C THR A 61 -14.82 -1.66 -2.40
N GLN A 62 -15.81 -0.78 -2.21
CA GLN A 62 -17.16 -1.18 -1.78
C GLN A 62 -18.04 -1.62 -2.95
N ASP A 63 -17.63 -1.36 -4.18
CA ASP A 63 -18.35 -1.81 -5.37
C ASP A 63 -18.19 -3.32 -5.54
N ARG A 64 -19.32 -3.99 -5.78
CA ARG A 64 -19.42 -5.43 -5.99
C ARG A 64 -19.36 -5.81 -7.47
N SER A 65 -19.12 -4.85 -8.36
CA SER A 65 -18.99 -5.11 -9.78
C SER A 65 -17.78 -6.01 -10.07
N ALA A 66 -17.86 -6.78 -11.16
CA ALA A 66 -16.74 -7.61 -11.59
C ALA A 66 -15.49 -6.77 -11.97
N CYS A 67 -15.67 -5.48 -12.27
CA CYS A 67 -14.56 -4.57 -12.55
C CYS A 67 -13.79 -4.14 -11.29
N SER A 68 -14.35 -4.39 -10.10
CA SER A 68 -13.76 -4.03 -8.81
C SER A 68 -12.85 -5.09 -8.20
N TYR A 69 -12.77 -6.27 -8.83
CA TYR A 69 -11.89 -7.39 -8.47
C TYR A 69 -10.76 -7.55 -9.49
#